data_AF-A0A3A8PM44-F1
#
_entry.id   AF-A0A3A8PM44-F1
#
_cell.length_a   1.000
_cell.length_b   1.000
_cell.length_c   1.000
_cell.angle_alpha   90.00
_cell.angle_beta   90.00
_cell.angle_gamma   90.00
#
_symmetry.space_group_name_H-M   'P 1'
#
loop_
_entity.id
_entity.type
_entity.pdbx_description
1 polymer ?
#
loop_
_entity_poly.entity_id
_entity_poly.type
_entity_poly.pdbx_seq_one_letter_code
_entity_poly.pdbx_strand_id
1 'polypeptide(L)'
;MSMKSLFAEVSRLHFPRSPATPGQLAAFEKRVGWRLDEDLRAFYLHCDGATLFAPREQAPNYRILSLDEIERARIKMRHEDTDTYGAASWYTLLYLQDGDYVLVDVAKRVEGRYVLLDAFHETYPVVEQVAASFGEFLEKALASDDAFFWLNG
;
A
#
# COMPACT_ATOMS: atom_id res chain seq x y z
N MET A 1 6.75 -2.65 -16.39
CA MET A 1 7.95 -3.39 -15.92
C MET A 1 7.51 -4.73 -15.34
N SER A 2 8.41 -5.72 -15.19
CA SER A 2 8.04 -6.96 -14.49
C SER A 2 8.11 -6.76 -12.96
N MET A 3 7.33 -7.52 -12.18
CA MET A 3 7.42 -7.47 -10.71
C MET A 3 8.84 -7.73 -10.19
N LYS A 4 9.56 -8.69 -10.80
CA LYS A 4 10.96 -8.99 -10.43
C LYS A 4 11.89 -7.80 -10.64
N SER A 5 11.71 -7.04 -11.72
CA SER A 5 12.52 -5.84 -11.97
C SER A 5 12.20 -4.71 -10.99
N LEU A 6 10.93 -4.53 -10.64
CA LEU A 6 10.53 -3.54 -9.62
C LEU A 6 11.16 -3.88 -8.26
N PHE A 7 11.13 -5.15 -7.86
CA PHE A 7 11.75 -5.62 -6.62
C PHE A 7 13.26 -5.41 -6.58
N ALA A 8 13.95 -5.69 -7.69
CA ALA A 8 15.38 -5.47 -7.81
C ALA A 8 15.74 -3.99 -7.67
N GLU A 9 14.90 -3.10 -8.21
CA GLU A 9 15.05 -1.65 -8.06
C GLU A 9 14.86 -1.22 -6.60
N VAL A 10 13.75 -1.63 -5.97
CA VAL A 10 13.46 -1.37 -4.56
C VAL A 10 14.62 -1.80 -3.67
N SER A 11 15.16 -3.00 -3.88
CA SER A 11 16.31 -3.49 -3.10
C SER A 11 17.60 -2.72 -3.31
N ARG A 12 17.80 -2.13 -4.49
CA ARG A 12 19.07 -1.50 -4.86
C ARG A 12 19.10 -0.01 -4.55
N LEU A 13 17.96 0.67 -4.71
CA LEU A 13 17.88 2.13 -4.71
C LEU A 13 17.03 2.72 -3.59
N HIS A 14 16.29 1.89 -2.85
CA HIS A 14 15.35 2.35 -1.82
C HIS A 14 15.68 1.71 -0.46
N PHE A 15 14.76 1.84 0.50
CA PHE A 15 14.97 1.41 1.89
C PHE A 15 13.95 0.33 2.26
N PRO A 16 14.12 -0.91 1.76
CA PRO A 16 13.25 -2.03 2.10
C PRO A 16 13.50 -2.51 3.54
N ARG A 17 12.45 -3.00 4.19
CA ARG A 17 12.57 -3.78 5.42
C ARG A 17 12.99 -5.22 5.09
N SER A 18 13.40 -5.95 6.13
CA SER A 18 13.66 -7.39 5.99
C SER A 18 12.44 -8.12 5.41
N PRO A 19 12.63 -9.15 4.57
CA PRO A 19 11.53 -9.93 4.01
C PRO A 19 10.63 -10.54 5.09
N ALA A 20 9.32 -10.57 4.85
CA ALA A 20 8.42 -11.32 5.70
C ALA A 20 8.56 -12.83 5.44
N THR A 21 8.37 -13.63 6.48
CA THR A 21 8.31 -15.09 6.38
C THR A 21 6.92 -15.54 5.93
N PRO A 22 6.80 -16.73 5.31
CA PRO A 22 5.49 -17.32 5.01
C PRO A 22 4.57 -17.43 6.24
N GLY A 23 5.15 -17.64 7.42
CA GLY A 23 4.40 -17.67 8.69
C GLY A 23 3.82 -16.30 9.07
N GLN A 24 4.56 -15.21 8.87
CA GLN A 24 4.07 -13.84 9.06
C GLN A 24 2.95 -13.49 8.09
N LEU A 25 3.06 -13.91 6.82
CA LEU A 25 1.98 -13.75 5.84
C LEU A 25 0.71 -14.49 6.27
N ALA A 26 0.83 -15.75 6.67
CA ALA A 26 -0.31 -16.53 7.14
C ALA A 26 -0.96 -15.92 8.40
N ALA A 27 -0.14 -15.41 9.32
CA ALA A 27 -0.62 -14.72 10.52
C ALA A 27 -1.36 -13.41 10.18
N PHE A 28 -0.82 -12.64 9.22
CA PHE A 28 -1.48 -11.45 8.68
C PHE A 28 -2.84 -11.80 8.08
N GLU A 29 -2.89 -12.72 7.12
CA GLU A 29 -4.13 -13.10 6.42
C GLU A 29 -5.20 -13.63 7.39
N LYS A 30 -4.78 -14.37 8.42
CA LYS A 30 -5.67 -14.81 9.51
C LYS A 30 -6.21 -13.64 10.33
N ARG A 31 -5.37 -12.65 10.66
CA ARG A 31 -5.77 -11.46 11.44
C ARG A 31 -6.76 -10.59 10.68
N VAL A 32 -6.51 -10.33 9.39
CA VAL A 32 -7.34 -9.41 8.60
C VAL A 32 -8.55 -10.09 7.95
N GLY A 33 -8.55 -11.42 7.84
CA GLY A 33 -9.66 -12.20 7.28
C GLY A 33 -9.72 -12.20 5.74
N TRP A 34 -8.68 -11.71 5.06
CA TRP A 34 -8.55 -11.72 3.61
C TRP A 34 -7.14 -12.18 3.19
N ARG A 35 -6.98 -12.56 1.92
CA ARG A 35 -5.73 -13.09 1.38
C ARG A 35 -5.02 -12.07 0.51
N LEU A 36 -3.71 -11.93 0.70
CA LEU A 36 -2.86 -11.17 -0.22
C LEU A 36 -3.02 -11.76 -1.63
N ASP A 37 -3.21 -10.90 -2.64
CA ASP A 37 -3.05 -11.33 -4.02
C ASP A 37 -1.58 -11.66 -4.30
N GLU A 38 -1.28 -12.20 -5.49
CA GLU A 38 0.09 -12.62 -5.80
C GLU A 38 1.10 -11.46 -5.87
N ASP A 39 0.69 -10.22 -6.19
CA ASP A 39 1.63 -9.08 -6.25
C ASP A 39 2.04 -8.69 -4.84
N LEU A 40 1.05 -8.50 -3.96
CA LEU A 40 1.30 -8.17 -2.56
C LEU A 40 2.04 -9.30 -1.86
N ARG A 41 1.65 -10.57 -2.06
CA ARG A 41 2.35 -11.72 -1.47
C ARG A 41 3.81 -11.76 -1.92
N ALA A 42 4.09 -11.57 -3.21
CA ALA A 42 5.44 -11.56 -3.73
C ALA A 42 6.26 -10.39 -3.17
N PHE A 43 5.66 -9.21 -3.05
CA PHE A 43 6.31 -8.03 -2.46
C PHE A 43 6.65 -8.25 -0.99
N TYR A 44 5.69 -8.71 -0.16
CA TYR A 44 5.94 -8.91 1.27
C TYR A 44 6.96 -10.03 1.55
N LEU A 45 7.02 -11.05 0.69
CA LEU A 45 8.08 -12.08 0.74
C LEU A 45 9.45 -11.56 0.26
N HIS A 46 9.49 -10.41 -0.41
CA HIS A 46 10.72 -9.74 -0.84
C HIS A 46 11.18 -8.68 0.18
N CYS A 47 10.25 -7.91 0.74
CA CYS A 47 10.47 -6.98 1.85
C CYS A 47 9.16 -6.72 2.61
N ASP A 48 9.20 -6.71 3.94
CA ASP A 48 8.02 -6.41 4.77
C ASP A 48 7.74 -4.91 4.84
N GLY A 49 7.39 -4.31 3.70
CA GLY A 49 7.29 -2.86 3.55
C GLY A 49 8.62 -2.20 3.16
N ALA A 50 8.53 -0.94 2.74
CA ALA A 50 9.68 -0.17 2.28
C ALA A 50 9.39 1.33 2.36
N THR A 51 10.45 2.11 2.51
CA THR A 51 10.41 3.55 2.27
C THR A 51 11.10 3.83 0.94
N LEU A 52 10.43 4.54 0.02
CA LEU A 52 11.00 4.85 -1.29
C LEU A 52 11.74 6.21 -1.23
N PHE A 53 12.75 6.38 -2.09
CA PHE A 53 13.50 7.62 -2.35
C PHE A 53 14.42 8.10 -1.23
N ALA A 54 13.98 8.07 0.03
CA ALA A 54 14.79 8.47 1.18
C ALA A 54 14.55 7.57 2.41
N PRO A 55 15.45 7.58 3.41
CA PRO A 55 15.17 6.97 4.71
C PRO A 55 13.94 7.60 5.37
N ARG A 56 13.26 6.83 6.23
CA ARG A 56 12.02 7.28 6.91
C ARG A 56 12.19 8.59 7.67
N GLU A 57 13.37 8.84 8.23
CA GLU A 57 13.69 10.04 9.02
C GLU A 57 13.67 11.32 8.17
N GLN A 58 13.79 11.19 6.85
CA GLN A 58 13.72 12.30 5.90
C GLN A 58 12.30 12.53 5.35
N ALA A 59 11.32 11.77 5.86
CA ALA A 59 9.90 11.88 5.49
C ALA A 59 9.67 11.95 3.97
N PRO A 60 10.03 10.90 3.19
CA PRO A 60 9.67 10.85 1.78
C PRO A 60 8.16 10.59 1.59
N ASN A 61 7.69 10.82 0.38
CA ASN A 61 6.26 10.76 0.05
C ASN A 61 5.68 9.35 -0.01
N TYR A 62 6.52 8.31 -0.08
CA TYR A 62 6.04 6.93 -0.22
C TYR A 62 6.60 6.01 0.85
N ARG A 63 5.72 5.61 1.78
CA ARG A 63 6.02 4.57 2.77
C ARG A 63 5.03 3.42 2.64
N ILE A 64 5.49 2.33 2.04
CA ILE A 64 4.76 1.07 1.98
C ILE A 64 4.78 0.44 3.38
N LEU A 65 3.60 0.23 3.96
CA LEU A 65 3.44 -0.26 5.32
C LEU A 65 3.90 -1.71 5.45
N SER A 66 4.52 -2.05 6.57
CA SER A 66 4.74 -3.46 6.94
C SER A 66 3.41 -4.13 7.29
N LEU A 67 3.38 -5.47 7.25
CA LEU A 67 2.15 -6.24 7.48
C LEU A 67 1.48 -5.91 8.82
N ASP A 68 2.26 -5.63 9.87
CA ASP A 68 1.77 -5.25 11.21
C ASP A 68 1.15 -3.84 11.28
N GLU A 69 1.55 -2.93 10.38
CA GLU A 69 1.02 -1.56 10.29
C GLU A 69 -0.28 -1.47 9.48
N ILE A 70 -0.65 -2.51 8.72
CA ILE A 70 -1.88 -2.55 7.92
C ILE A 70 -3.11 -2.76 8.83
N GLU A 71 -4.04 -1.81 8.72
CA GLU A 71 -5.29 -1.75 9.47
C GLU A 71 -6.47 -1.37 8.55
N ARG A 72 -7.71 -1.53 9.02
CA ARG A 72 -8.88 -1.00 8.30
C ARG A 72 -8.78 0.51 8.21
N ALA A 73 -9.00 1.07 7.03
CA ALA A 73 -8.85 2.50 6.77
C ALA A 73 -9.71 3.37 7.71
N ARG A 74 -10.97 2.98 7.95
CA ARG A 74 -11.88 3.67 8.86
C ARG A 74 -11.42 3.71 10.32
N ILE A 75 -10.77 2.65 10.80
CA ILE A 75 -10.14 2.66 12.12
C ILE A 75 -8.92 3.58 12.10
N LYS A 76 -8.08 3.46 11.08
CA LYS A 76 -6.81 4.19 11.03
C LYS A 76 -6.98 5.70 10.87
N MET A 77 -7.92 6.12 10.04
CA MET A 77 -8.12 7.52 9.64
C MET A 77 -9.17 8.25 10.48
N ARG A 78 -10.06 7.52 11.19
CA ARG A 78 -11.19 8.10 11.94
C ARG A 78 -11.39 7.51 13.33
N HIS A 79 -10.60 6.53 13.75
CA HIS A 79 -10.69 5.85 15.05
C HIS A 79 -12.05 5.19 15.34
N GLU A 80 -12.83 4.90 14.28
CA GLU A 80 -14.16 4.32 14.39
C GLU A 80 -14.41 3.29 13.26
N ASP A 81 -14.90 2.11 13.62
CA ASP A 81 -15.18 1.01 12.68
C ASP A 81 -16.66 0.99 12.26
N THR A 82 -17.12 2.07 11.61
CA THR A 82 -18.50 2.20 11.12
C THR A 82 -18.55 2.52 9.63
N ASP A 83 -19.67 2.18 8.98
CA ASP A 83 -19.86 2.38 7.54
C ASP A 83 -19.95 3.88 7.16
N THR A 84 -20.15 4.76 8.13
CA THR A 84 -20.03 6.23 7.97
C THR A 84 -18.67 6.64 7.43
N TYR A 85 -17.62 5.90 7.79
CA TYR A 85 -16.24 6.22 7.45
C TYR A 85 -15.68 5.33 6.33
N GLY A 86 -16.54 4.91 5.39
CA GLY A 86 -16.12 4.17 4.21
C GLY A 86 -16.22 2.65 4.35
N ALA A 87 -15.86 1.95 3.26
CA ALA A 87 -16.12 0.53 3.15
C ALA A 87 -15.25 -0.31 4.11
N ALA A 88 -15.83 -1.38 4.63
CA ALA A 88 -15.12 -2.36 5.46
C ALA A 88 -13.97 -3.05 4.73
N SER A 89 -14.01 -3.08 3.39
CA SER A 89 -13.00 -3.69 2.54
C SER A 89 -11.76 -2.82 2.32
N TRP A 90 -11.75 -1.58 2.82
CA TRP A 90 -10.62 -0.68 2.62
C TRP A 90 -9.60 -0.83 3.76
N TYR A 91 -8.36 -1.14 3.39
CA TYR A 91 -7.22 -1.27 4.30
C TYR A 91 -6.11 -0.31 3.90
N THR A 92 -5.41 0.26 4.87
CA THR A 92 -4.24 1.11 4.59
C THR A 92 -3.10 0.26 4.03
N LEU A 93 -2.45 0.71 2.96
CA LEU A 93 -1.33 -0.01 2.35
C LEU A 93 -0.06 0.85 2.25
N LEU A 94 -0.21 2.12 1.89
CA LEU A 94 0.89 3.09 1.92
C LEU A 94 0.50 4.31 2.74
N TYR A 95 1.45 4.84 3.49
CA TYR A 95 1.38 6.17 4.08
C TYR A 95 2.10 7.17 3.17
N LEU A 96 1.48 8.31 2.89
CA LEU A 96 2.03 9.30 1.96
C LEU A 96 2.69 10.47 2.69
N GLN A 97 1.93 11.21 3.49
CA GLN A 97 2.33 12.21 4.48
C GLN A 97 1.06 12.77 5.13
N ASP A 98 1.18 13.56 6.19
CA ASP A 98 0.06 14.31 6.79
C ASP A 98 -1.21 13.49 7.13
N GLY A 99 -1.08 12.18 7.29
CA GLY A 99 -2.22 11.28 7.56
C GLY A 99 -2.92 10.74 6.32
N ASP A 100 -2.37 10.98 5.13
CA ASP A 100 -2.83 10.45 3.85
C ASP A 100 -2.35 9.03 3.62
N TYR A 101 -3.20 8.26 2.96
CA TYR A 101 -2.93 6.87 2.65
C TYR A 101 -3.31 6.52 1.23
N VAL A 102 -2.56 5.58 0.66
CA VAL A 102 -3.09 4.74 -0.41
C VAL A 102 -3.68 3.50 0.23
N LEU A 103 -4.94 3.23 -0.08
CA LEU A 103 -5.69 2.09 0.41
C LEU A 103 -5.66 0.96 -0.61
N VAL A 104 -5.83 -0.26 -0.12
CA VAL A 104 -6.20 -1.43 -0.93
C VAL A 104 -7.67 -1.74 -0.69
N ASP A 105 -8.45 -1.90 -1.76
CA ASP A 105 -9.84 -2.36 -1.67
C ASP A 105 -9.92 -3.87 -1.89
N VAL A 106 -10.10 -4.62 -0.79
CA VAL A 106 -10.07 -6.09 -0.84
C VAL A 106 -11.37 -6.71 -1.35
N ALA A 107 -12.38 -5.91 -1.65
CA ALA A 107 -13.62 -6.35 -2.29
C ALA A 107 -13.61 -6.15 -3.82
N LYS A 108 -12.69 -5.32 -4.36
CA LYS A 108 -12.63 -4.99 -5.78
C LYS A 108 -11.35 -5.51 -6.42
N ARG A 109 -11.49 -6.26 -7.50
CA ARG A 109 -10.35 -6.80 -8.26
C ARG A 109 -10.44 -6.48 -9.75
N VAL A 110 -9.29 -6.19 -10.35
CA VAL A 110 -9.09 -6.08 -11.81
C VAL A 110 -8.05 -7.14 -12.18
N GLU A 111 -8.40 -8.03 -13.11
CA GLU A 111 -7.51 -9.13 -13.53
C GLU A 111 -6.93 -9.96 -12.36
N GLY A 112 -7.72 -10.12 -11.29
CA GLY A 112 -7.32 -10.87 -10.10
C GLY A 112 -6.48 -10.09 -9.06
N ARG A 113 -6.10 -8.84 -9.34
CA ARG A 113 -5.36 -7.94 -8.44
C ARG A 113 -6.28 -6.96 -7.72
N TYR A 114 -5.95 -6.58 -6.50
CA TYR A 114 -6.67 -5.53 -5.80
C TYR A 114 -6.37 -4.15 -6.38
N VAL A 115 -7.41 -3.31 -6.45
CA VAL A 115 -7.24 -1.90 -6.83
C VAL A 115 -6.67 -1.08 -5.67
N LEU A 116 -5.98 0.01 -6.00
CA LEU A 116 -5.51 0.98 -5.02
C LEU A 116 -6.25 2.30 -5.14
N LEU A 117 -6.54 2.88 -3.97
CA LEU A 117 -7.33 4.09 -3.83
C LEU A 117 -6.52 5.17 -3.11
N ASP A 118 -6.51 6.39 -3.62
CA ASP A 118 -6.03 7.54 -2.87
C ASP A 118 -7.07 7.97 -1.83
N ALA A 119 -6.62 8.18 -0.60
CA ALA A 119 -7.43 8.57 0.53
C ALA A 119 -6.80 9.76 1.24
N PHE A 120 -7.21 10.94 0.79
CA PHE A 120 -6.87 12.21 1.40
C PHE A 120 -7.59 12.37 2.75
N HIS A 121 -6.83 12.67 3.80
CA HIS A 121 -7.31 12.59 5.18
C HIS A 121 -8.42 13.62 5.48
N GLU A 122 -8.48 14.75 4.77
CA GLU A 122 -9.51 15.77 4.99
C GLU A 122 -10.85 15.40 4.36
N THR A 123 -10.84 14.76 3.18
CA THR A 123 -12.06 14.43 2.42
C THR A 123 -12.52 12.99 2.61
N TYR A 124 -11.72 12.14 3.25
CA TYR A 124 -12.09 10.76 3.56
C TYR A 124 -13.46 10.68 4.28
N PRO A 125 -14.42 9.86 3.80
CA PRO A 125 -14.22 8.66 2.95
C PRO A 125 -14.38 8.84 1.43
N VAL A 126 -14.29 10.06 0.89
CA VAL A 126 -14.19 10.25 -0.56
C VAL A 126 -12.82 9.76 -1.03
N VAL A 127 -12.79 8.82 -1.99
CA VAL A 127 -11.57 8.17 -2.49
C VAL A 127 -11.62 8.01 -3.99
N GLU A 128 -10.45 7.97 -4.62
CA GLU A 128 -10.30 7.80 -6.08
C GLU A 128 -9.37 6.64 -6.41
N GLN A 129 -9.66 5.88 -7.47
CA GLN A 129 -8.79 4.79 -7.88
C GLN A 129 -7.55 5.33 -8.61
N VAL A 130 -6.36 5.06 -8.07
CA VAL A 130 -5.08 5.53 -8.63
C VAL A 130 -4.29 4.43 -9.34
N ALA A 131 -4.59 3.16 -9.07
CA ALA A 131 -4.03 2.02 -9.80
C ALA A 131 -4.97 0.81 -9.79
N ALA A 132 -4.88 -0.03 -10.81
CA ALA A 132 -5.62 -1.29 -10.92
C ALA A 132 -4.90 -2.47 -10.24
N SER A 133 -3.63 -2.30 -9.86
CA SER A 133 -2.83 -3.31 -9.14
C SER A 133 -1.68 -2.67 -8.36
N PHE A 134 -1.12 -3.40 -7.40
CA PHE A 134 0.07 -2.98 -6.68
C PHE A 134 1.29 -2.87 -7.59
N GLY A 135 1.46 -3.79 -8.54
CA GLY A 135 2.54 -3.72 -9.53
C GLY A 135 2.49 -2.45 -10.38
N GLU A 136 1.30 -2.08 -10.87
CA GLU A 136 1.10 -0.83 -11.63
C GLU A 136 1.42 0.40 -10.76
N PHE A 137 0.90 0.43 -9.53
CA PHE A 137 1.18 1.54 -8.61
C PHE A 137 2.68 1.69 -8.37
N LEU A 138 3.37 0.58 -8.04
CA LEU A 138 4.79 0.60 -7.73
C LEU A 138 5.62 1.06 -8.94
N GLU A 139 5.28 0.61 -10.15
CA GLU A 139 5.93 1.09 -11.37
C GLU A 139 5.79 2.61 -11.55
N LYS A 140 4.56 3.14 -11.40
CA LYS A 140 4.31 4.58 -11.55
C LYS A 140 4.96 5.40 -10.44
N ALA A 141 4.94 4.91 -9.21
CA ALA A 141 5.57 5.56 -8.07
C ALA A 141 7.09 5.62 -8.23
N LEU A 142 7.75 4.52 -8.64
CA LEU A 142 9.19 4.52 -8.88
C LEU A 142 9.61 5.46 -10.03
N ALA A 143 8.75 5.61 -11.04
CA ALA A 143 8.98 6.51 -12.17
C ALA A 143 8.73 8.00 -11.84
N SER A 144 8.19 8.34 -10.66
CA SER A 144 7.73 9.70 -10.36
C SER A 144 8.72 10.61 -9.65
N ASP A 145 9.91 10.10 -9.31
CA ASP A 145 10.94 10.85 -8.56
C ASP A 145 10.38 11.48 -7.27
N ASP A 146 9.76 10.63 -6.45
CA ASP A 146 9.05 10.96 -5.19
C ASP A 146 7.79 11.84 -5.34
N ALA A 147 7.39 12.30 -6.53
CA ALA A 147 6.14 13.05 -6.70
C ALA A 147 4.89 12.13 -6.63
N PHE A 148 3.73 12.63 -6.19
CA PHE A 148 2.44 11.92 -6.30
C PHE A 148 1.99 11.82 -7.75
N PHE A 149 2.19 10.65 -8.38
CA PHE A 149 2.08 10.51 -9.83
C PHE A 149 0.67 10.75 -10.39
N TRP A 150 -0.37 10.61 -9.56
CA TRP A 150 -1.77 10.80 -9.96
C TRP A 150 -2.27 12.23 -9.77
N LEU A 151 -1.50 13.10 -9.12
CA LEU A 151 -1.84 14.53 -8.96
C LEU A 151 -1.31 15.40 -10.10
N ASN A 152 -0.42 14.85 -10.93
CA ASN A 152 0.07 15.49 -12.14
C ASN A 152 -0.88 15.11 -13.29
N GLY A 153 -1.93 15.92 -13.50
CA GLY A 153 -2.87 15.79 -14.61
C GLY A 153 -2.22 15.90 -15.99
#